data_AF-A0A822GCR6-F1
#
_entry.id   AF-A0A822GCR6-F1
#
_cell.length_a   1.000
_cell.length_b   1.000
_cell.length_c   1.000
_cell.angle_alpha   90.00
_cell.angle_beta   90.00
_cell.angle_gamma   90.00
#
_symmetry.space_group_name_H-M   'P 1'
#
loop_
_entity.id
_entity.type
_entity.pdbx_description
1 polymer ?
#
loop_
_entity_poly.entity_id
_entity_poly.type
_entity_poly.pdbx_seq_one_letter_code
_entity_poly.pdbx_strand_id
1 'polypeptide(L)'
;MSTSRNEHVAREYISGAEVGIIFEIDTISANDNILHPRADISQLSSMSDEEEILFFAGAVFRINSVQKENDSTWIIKLTLSNETAEQMEQLMDGIKEQLTSITCWHHLYMKIDDWFLVKKYYKILTQKYSRKDV
;
A
#
# COMPACT_ATOMS: atom_id res chain seq x y z
N MET A 1 6.10 -1.73 1.48
CA MET A 1 7.12 -1.27 2.44
C MET A 1 6.45 -1.17 3.80
N SER A 2 6.98 -1.86 4.81
CA SER A 2 6.44 -1.83 6.19
C SER A 2 7.11 -0.71 6.97
N THR A 3 6.35 -0.02 7.83
CA THR A 3 6.78 1.12 8.64
C THR A 3 5.95 1.16 9.94
N SER A 4 6.40 1.91 10.94
CA SER A 4 5.67 2.11 12.19
C SER A 4 5.22 3.57 12.34
N ARG A 5 4.05 3.79 12.94
CA ARG A 5 3.66 5.11 13.45
C ARG A 5 4.36 5.49 14.75
N ASN A 6 4.91 4.50 15.45
CA ASN A 6 5.60 4.67 16.71
C ASN A 6 7.10 4.86 16.47
N GLU A 7 7.58 6.08 16.66
CA GLU A 7 9.00 6.42 16.50
C GLU A 7 9.91 5.57 17.39
N HIS A 8 9.46 5.22 18.60
CA HIS A 8 10.26 4.42 19.52
C HIS A 8 10.53 3.03 18.94
N VAL A 9 9.49 2.37 18.42
CA VAL A 9 9.62 1.06 17.76
C VAL A 9 10.50 1.15 16.53
N ALA A 10 10.31 2.19 15.69
CA ALA A 10 11.17 2.41 14.52
C ALA A 10 12.66 2.54 14.89
N ARG A 11 12.96 3.15 16.04
CA ARG A 11 14.33 3.32 16.54
C ARG A 11 14.93 2.04 17.12
N GLU A 12 14.13 1.13 17.64
CA GLU A 12 14.62 -0.18 18.09
C GLU A 12 15.30 -0.96 16.95
N TYR A 13 14.81 -0.81 15.71
CA TYR A 13 15.39 -1.43 14.53
C TYR A 13 16.79 -0.94 14.15
N ILE A 14 17.23 0.21 14.68
CA ILE A 14 18.59 0.72 14.46
C ILE A 14 19.47 0.63 15.73
N SER A 15 18.92 0.08 16.82
CA SER A 15 19.65 -0.04 18.09
C SER A 15 20.87 -0.95 17.93
N GLY A 16 22.05 -0.43 18.28
CA GLY A 16 23.32 -1.15 18.15
C GLY A 16 23.94 -1.14 16.75
N ALA A 17 23.37 -0.43 15.78
CA ALA A 17 24.00 -0.22 14.48
C ALA A 17 25.17 0.78 14.58
N GLU A 18 26.25 0.54 13.83
CA GLU A 18 27.35 1.50 13.69
C GLU A 18 26.89 2.79 12.97
N VAL A 19 26.00 2.61 11.98
CA VAL A 19 25.30 3.69 11.29
C VAL A 19 23.82 3.33 11.17
N GLY A 20 22.94 4.17 11.73
CA GLY A 20 21.48 4.06 11.65
C GLY A 20 20.88 5.07 10.67
N ILE A 21 19.84 4.65 9.96
CA ILE A 21 19.06 5.54 9.07
C ILE A 21 17.59 5.41 9.46
N ILE A 22 16.97 6.55 9.78
CA ILE A 22 15.55 6.66 10.07
C ILE A 22 14.88 7.38 8.90
N PHE A 23 13.80 6.81 8.38
CA PHE A 23 12.95 7.44 7.39
C PHE A 23 11.70 7.99 8.07
N GLU A 24 11.59 9.31 8.17
CA GLU A 24 10.37 9.98 8.64
C GLU A 24 9.49 10.28 7.43
N ILE A 25 8.26 9.77 7.42
CA ILE A 25 7.38 9.86 6.25
C ILE A 25 6.16 10.73 6.55
N ASP A 26 6.12 11.91 5.95
CA ASP A 26 4.93 12.73 5.90
C ASP A 26 3.96 12.16 4.87
N THR A 27 2.86 11.61 5.37
CA THR A 27 1.72 11.22 4.52
C THR A 27 0.81 12.42 4.40
N ILE A 28 0.88 13.15 3.29
CA ILE A 28 -0.06 14.25 3.03
C ILE A 28 -1.48 13.67 3.12
N SER A 29 -2.37 14.35 3.85
CA SER A 29 -3.81 14.07 3.81
C SER A 29 -4.31 14.35 2.39
N ALA A 30 -4.26 13.35 1.52
CA ALA A 30 -4.93 13.43 0.23
C ALA A 30 -6.43 13.58 0.50
N ASN A 31 -7.08 14.50 -0.21
CA ASN A 31 -8.54 14.61 -0.26
C ASN A 31 -9.17 13.21 -0.42
N ASP A 32 -10.31 12.99 0.22
CA ASP A 32 -10.99 11.69 0.42
C ASP A 32 -11.25 10.83 -0.83
N ASN A 33 -10.91 11.31 -2.02
CA ASN A 33 -11.19 10.68 -3.31
C ASN A 33 -9.99 10.03 -4.01
N ILE A 34 -8.78 10.01 -3.41
CA ILE A 34 -7.61 9.37 -4.04
C ILE A 34 -7.22 8.10 -3.30
N LEU A 35 -6.89 7.05 -4.06
CA LEU A 35 -6.41 5.77 -3.58
C LEU A 35 -5.27 5.95 -2.58
N HIS A 36 -5.49 5.61 -1.30
CA HIS A 36 -4.46 5.78 -0.29
C HIS A 36 -3.35 4.74 -0.50
N PRO A 37 -2.10 5.16 -0.75
CA PRO A 37 -1.00 4.24 -1.06
C PRO A 37 -0.50 3.45 0.17
N ARG A 38 -1.26 3.47 1.27
CA ARG A 38 -0.93 2.90 2.58
C ARG A 38 -2.15 2.28 3.25
N ALA A 39 -1.91 1.24 4.04
CA ALA A 39 -2.90 0.62 4.91
C ALA A 39 -2.37 0.61 6.34
N ASP A 40 -3.26 0.92 7.28
CA ASP A 40 -3.02 0.64 8.69
C ASP A 40 -3.35 -0.84 8.94
N ILE A 41 -2.34 -1.61 9.32
CA ILE A 41 -2.48 -3.05 9.57
C ILE A 41 -2.15 -3.42 11.00
N SER A 42 -2.07 -2.44 11.91
CA SER A 42 -1.82 -2.64 13.35
C SER A 42 -2.75 -3.69 13.97
N GLN A 43 -4.02 -3.73 13.57
CA GLN A 43 -5.01 -4.71 14.06
C GLN A 43 -4.89 -6.11 13.44
N LEU A 44 -4.15 -6.24 12.34
CA LEU A 44 -3.94 -7.49 11.62
C LEU A 44 -2.53 -8.07 11.84
N SER A 45 -1.59 -7.24 12.30
CA SER A 45 -0.23 -7.65 12.61
C SER A 45 -0.21 -8.60 13.81
N SER A 46 0.69 -9.57 13.79
CA SER A 46 0.99 -10.40 14.96
C SER A 46 1.66 -9.59 16.09
N MET A 47 2.17 -8.39 15.77
CA MET A 47 2.78 -7.45 16.70
C MET A 47 1.95 -6.17 16.74
N SER A 48 0.91 -6.13 17.58
CA SER A 48 -0.01 -4.99 17.66
C SER A 48 0.68 -3.68 18.05
N ASP A 49 1.72 -3.77 18.87
CA ASP A 49 2.42 -2.64 19.46
C ASP A 49 3.34 -1.94 18.44
N GLU A 50 3.58 -2.57 17.28
CA GLU A 50 4.37 -1.98 16.20
C GLU A 50 3.63 -0.83 15.50
N GLU A 51 2.29 -0.73 15.65
CA GLU A 51 1.48 0.28 14.95
C GLU A 51 1.78 0.34 13.44
N GLU A 52 1.84 -0.85 12.83
CA GLU A 52 2.37 -1.03 11.48
C GLU A 52 1.49 -0.35 10.41
N ILE A 53 2.15 0.45 9.58
CA ILE A 53 1.63 1.02 8.33
C ILE A 53 2.33 0.37 7.15
N LEU A 54 1.54 -0.29 6.30
CA LEU A 54 2.02 -0.96 5.09
C LEU A 54 1.73 -0.12 3.85
N PHE A 55 2.78 0.30 3.15
CA PHE A 55 2.68 0.92 1.83
C PHE A 55 2.66 -0.12 0.71
N PHE A 56 1.90 0.14 -0.36
CA PHE A 56 1.89 -0.74 -1.53
C PHE A 56 3.27 -0.85 -2.19
N ALA A 57 3.47 -1.94 -2.93
CA ALA A 57 4.69 -2.14 -3.71
C ALA A 57 4.72 -1.18 -4.91
N GLY A 58 5.65 -0.21 -4.88
CA GLY A 58 5.75 0.85 -5.87
C GLY A 58 5.44 2.25 -5.33
N ALA A 59 5.12 2.41 -4.04
CA ALA A 59 4.93 3.73 -3.46
C ALA A 59 6.19 4.60 -3.67
N VAL A 60 6.00 5.82 -4.16
CA VAL A 60 7.09 6.77 -4.44
C VAL A 60 7.13 7.82 -3.36
N PHE A 61 8.34 8.16 -2.91
CA PHE A 61 8.59 9.14 -1.87
C PHE A 61 9.53 10.22 -2.40
N ARG A 62 9.19 11.48 -2.15
CA ARG A 62 10.10 12.61 -2.37
C ARG A 62 10.96 12.78 -1.14
N ILE A 63 12.28 12.83 -1.32
CA ILE A 63 13.22 13.21 -0.25
C ILE A 63 13.14 14.72 -0.05
N ASN A 64 12.76 15.14 1.15
CA ASN A 64 12.69 16.54 1.53
C ASN A 64 14.00 17.02 2.14
N SER A 65 14.60 16.20 3.00
CA SER A 65 15.87 16.52 3.63
C SER A 65 16.59 15.26 4.08
N VAL A 66 17.92 15.39 4.19
CA VAL A 66 18.81 14.40 4.78
C VAL A 66 19.62 15.13 5.82
N GLN A 67 19.48 14.74 7.08
CA GLN A 67 20.11 15.41 8.20
C GLN A 67 20.76 14.39 9.13
N LYS A 68 21.92 14.73 9.65
CA LYS A 68 22.57 13.94 10.69
C LYS A 68 21.97 14.33 12.03
N GLU A 69 21.36 13.38 12.74
CA GLU A 69 20.80 13.61 14.07
C GLU A 69 21.91 13.58 15.12
N ASN A 70 22.80 12.58 15.03
CA ASN A 70 23.94 12.39 15.90
C ASN A 70 25.06 11.67 15.13
N ASP A 71 26.18 11.36 15.78
CA ASP A 71 27.36 10.84 15.08
C ASP A 71 27.15 9.55 14.28
N SER A 72 26.16 8.75 14.67
CA SER A 72 25.83 7.46 14.07
C SER A 72 24.49 7.44 13.34
N THR A 73 23.62 8.43 13.53
CA THR A 73 22.23 8.37 13.05
C THR A 73 21.92 9.47 12.05
N TRP A 74 21.31 9.07 10.94
CA TRP A 74 20.78 9.96 9.91
C TRP A 74 19.25 9.89 9.89
N ILE A 75 18.62 11.06 9.74
CA ILE A 75 17.19 11.18 9.51
C ILE A 75 16.98 11.66 8.08
N ILE A 76 16.19 10.90 7.34
CA ILE A 76 15.75 11.23 5.99
C ILE A 76 14.26 11.53 6.06
N LYS A 77 13.90 12.80 5.86
CA LYS A 77 12.49 13.21 5.81
C LYS A 77 11.96 13.00 4.40
N LEU A 78 10.86 12.29 4.30
CA LEU A 78 10.20 11.89 3.08
C LEU A 78 8.78 12.44 3.04
N THR A 79 8.30 12.77 1.86
CA THR A 79 6.87 12.96 1.62
C THR A 79 6.38 11.93 0.62
N LEU A 80 5.30 11.25 0.96
CA LEU A 80 4.63 10.31 0.06
C LEU A 80 4.09 11.05 -1.17
N SER A 81 4.52 10.64 -2.36
CA SER A 81 3.99 11.14 -3.62
C SER A 81 2.73 10.38 -4.00
N ASN A 82 1.69 11.11 -4.40
CA ASN A 82 0.43 10.51 -4.84
C ASN A 82 0.43 10.13 -6.34
N GLU A 83 1.46 10.54 -7.09
CA GLU A 83 1.56 10.30 -8.54
C GLU A 83 1.45 8.80 -8.88
N THR A 84 2.04 7.93 -8.07
CA THR A 84 1.98 6.49 -8.32
C THR A 84 0.62 5.90 -7.92
N ALA A 85 -0.06 6.48 -6.93
CA ALA A 85 -1.42 6.07 -6.60
C ALA A 85 -2.38 6.40 -7.75
N GLU A 86 -2.26 7.58 -8.35
CA GLU A 86 -3.04 7.99 -9.53
C GLU A 86 -2.74 7.10 -10.74
N GLN A 87 -1.47 6.78 -11.01
CA GLN A 87 -1.10 5.85 -12.08
C GLN A 87 -1.60 4.42 -11.82
N MET A 88 -1.55 3.95 -10.57
CA MET A 88 -2.13 2.65 -10.20
C MET A 88 -3.65 2.65 -10.31
N GLU A 89 -4.32 3.75 -10.00
CA GLU A 89 -5.75 3.90 -10.17
C GLU A 89 -6.13 3.85 -11.65
N GLN A 90 -5.41 4.57 -12.51
CA GLN A 90 -5.57 4.49 -13.97
C GLN A 90 -5.30 3.08 -14.52
N LEU A 91 -4.26 2.42 -14.04
CA LEU A 91 -3.96 1.02 -14.41
C LEU A 91 -5.09 0.09 -13.95
N MET A 92 -5.56 0.24 -12.72
CA MET A 92 -6.66 -0.54 -12.18
C MET A 92 -7.94 -0.30 -12.96
N ASP A 93 -8.23 0.92 -13.36
CA ASP A 93 -9.39 1.26 -14.19
C ASP A 93 -9.27 0.65 -15.59
N GLY A 94 -8.09 0.71 -16.21
CA GLY A 94 -7.82 0.00 -17.46
C GLY A 94 -7.96 -1.52 -17.32
N ILE A 95 -7.50 -2.10 -16.22
CA ILE A 95 -7.69 -3.53 -15.91
C ILE A 95 -9.18 -3.84 -15.67
N LYS A 96 -9.94 -2.95 -15.01
CA LYS A 96 -11.39 -3.11 -14.83
C LYS A 96 -12.12 -3.10 -16.17
N GLU A 97 -11.82 -2.14 -17.04
CA GLU A 97 -12.40 -2.08 -18.39
C GLU A 97 -12.11 -3.37 -19.17
N GLN A 98 -10.87 -3.87 -19.11
CA GLN A 98 -10.51 -5.14 -19.75
C GLN A 98 -11.18 -6.35 -19.08
N LEU A 99 -11.33 -6.35 -17.76
CA LEU A 99 -12.06 -7.40 -17.04
C LEU A 99 -13.56 -7.35 -17.30
N THR A 100 -14.15 -6.23 -17.70
CA THR A 100 -15.56 -6.21 -18.15
C THR A 100 -15.76 -6.77 -19.55
N SER A 101 -14.68 -6.97 -20.31
CA SER A 101 -14.74 -7.62 -21.61
C SER A 101 -15.14 -9.08 -21.48
N ILE A 102 -16.24 -9.46 -22.13
CA ILE A 102 -16.70 -10.85 -22.31
C ILE A 102 -15.55 -11.75 -22.80
N THR A 103 -14.60 -11.21 -23.57
CA THR A 103 -13.43 -11.93 -24.08
C THR A 103 -12.48 -12.38 -22.96
N CYS A 104 -12.27 -11.56 -21.93
CA CYS A 104 -11.43 -11.93 -20.78
C CYS A 104 -12.10 -12.98 -19.88
N TRP A 105 -13.41 -12.87 -19.67
CA TRP A 105 -14.17 -13.91 -18.95
C TRP A 105 -14.22 -15.22 -19.71
N HIS A 106 -14.39 -15.16 -21.03
CA HIS A 106 -14.31 -16.33 -21.90
C HIS A 106 -12.93 -16.99 -21.79
N HIS A 107 -11.85 -16.22 -21.79
CA HIS A 107 -10.49 -16.75 -21.65
C HIS A 107 -10.23 -17.34 -20.25
N LEU A 108 -10.74 -16.73 -19.19
CA LEU A 108 -10.63 -17.26 -17.82
C LEU A 108 -11.44 -18.56 -17.68
N TYR A 109 -12.64 -18.60 -18.21
CA TYR A 109 -13.49 -19.80 -18.27
C TYR A 109 -12.80 -20.93 -19.02
N MET A 110 -12.25 -20.63 -20.21
CA MET A 110 -11.51 -21.60 -21.03
C MET A 110 -10.24 -22.15 -20.35
N LYS A 111 -9.63 -21.40 -19.42
CA LYS A 111 -8.45 -21.85 -18.67
C LYS A 111 -8.78 -22.63 -17.40
N ILE A 112 -9.92 -22.33 -16.77
CA ILE A 112 -10.30 -22.93 -15.49
C ILE A 112 -11.20 -24.16 -15.69
N ASP A 113 -12.01 -24.19 -16.76
CA ASP A 113 -12.99 -25.24 -17.10
C ASP A 113 -13.93 -25.65 -15.93
N ASP A 114 -14.09 -24.75 -14.95
CA ASP A 114 -14.95 -24.91 -13.79
C ASP A 114 -15.78 -23.63 -13.60
N TRP A 115 -17.03 -23.71 -14.07
CA TRP A 115 -18.01 -22.63 -13.97
C TRP A 115 -18.31 -22.21 -12.53
N PHE A 116 -18.29 -23.15 -11.58
CA PHE A 116 -18.60 -22.84 -10.18
C PHE A 116 -17.49 -22.02 -9.55
N LEU A 117 -16.23 -22.35 -9.86
CA LEU A 117 -15.07 -21.60 -9.40
C LEU A 117 -15.04 -20.19 -10.00
N VAL A 118 -15.27 -20.06 -11.31
CA VAL A 118 -15.38 -18.75 -12.00
C VAL A 118 -16.49 -17.89 -11.39
N LYS A 119 -17.68 -18.47 -11.16
CA LYS A 119 -18.82 -17.76 -10.54
C LYS A 119 -18.54 -17.34 -9.09
N LYS A 120 -17.78 -18.14 -8.33
CA LYS A 120 -17.35 -17.81 -6.96
C LYS A 120 -16.40 -16.61 -6.95
N TYR A 121 -15.40 -16.58 -7.82
CA TYR A 121 -14.48 -15.45 -7.93
C TYR A 121 -15.18 -14.18 -8.41
N TYR A 122 -16.07 -14.29 -9.40
CA TYR A 122 -16.91 -13.16 -9.84
C TYR A 122 -17.69 -12.55 -8.67
N LYS A 123 -18.32 -13.38 -7.84
CA LYS A 123 -19.06 -12.92 -6.66
C LYS A 123 -18.16 -12.23 -5.63
N ILE A 124 -16.96 -12.74 -5.38
CA ILE A 124 -16.00 -12.12 -4.45
C ILE A 124 -15.54 -10.75 -4.97
N LEU A 125 -15.22 -10.67 -6.26
CA LEU A 125 -14.74 -9.45 -6.91
C LEU A 125 -15.84 -8.38 -6.98
N THR A 126 -17.10 -8.76 -7.18
CA THR A 126 -18.23 -7.82 -7.25
C THR A 126 -18.81 -7.45 -5.88
N GLN A 127 -18.88 -8.38 -4.92
CA GLN A 127 -19.39 -8.09 -3.57
C GLN A 127 -18.46 -7.22 -2.72
N LYS A 128 -17.14 -7.28 -2.94
CA LYS A 128 -16.21 -6.33 -2.30
C LYS A 128 -16.44 -4.88 -2.75
N TYR A 129 -17.15 -4.67 -3.87
CA TYR A 129 -17.43 -3.34 -4.41
C TYR A 129 -18.83 -2.80 -4.05
N SER A 130 -19.85 -3.62 -3.77
CA SER A 130 -21.15 -3.12 -3.28
C SER A 130 -21.15 -2.56 -1.84
N ARG A 131 -20.03 -2.63 -1.12
CA ARG A 131 -19.93 -2.17 0.28
C ARG A 131 -19.32 -0.78 0.44
N LYS A 132 -19.08 -0.04 -0.66
CA LYS A 132 -18.59 1.35 -0.64
C LYS A 132 -19.66 2.40 -0.99
N ASP A 133 -20.91 2.01 -1.22
CA ASP A 133 -22.03 2.92 -1.52
C ASP A 133 -23.11 2.91 -0.42
N VAL A 134 -22.73 3.06 0.86
CA VAL A 134 -23.63 3.49 1.97
C VAL A 134 -22.83 4.33 2.96
#